data_AF-A0A819RXW9-F1
#
_entry.id   AF-A0A819RXW9-F1
#
_cell.length_a   1.000
_cell.length_b   1.000
_cell.length_c   1.000
_cell.angle_alpha   90.00
_cell.angle_beta   90.00
_cell.angle_gamma   90.00
#
_symmetry.space_group_name_H-M   'P 1'
#
loop_
_entity.id
_entity.type
_entity.pdbx_description
1 polymer ?
#
loop_
_entity_poly.entity_id
_entity_poly.type
_entity_poly.pdbx_seq_one_letter_code
_entity_poly.pdbx_strand_id
1 'polypeptide(L)'
;MNDNLSVICEPGDIQIVDRGFRDVAGVFEQLGFDVKMPGFLKTDAKQLDLDQANDTRMTTKTRWVVESFHSQFKKWRFFSERINQDFLLNIDILVRTLAGSLNKYRSRLFDGKSADDYALANKMLLMKNETSHLQQLISNGDLSLRKNWKNILDIDNNLDFPYLTIDFLREYTCGIYQIKQSSAYAKAHLYDHDGEFQFQLSSSNDSILRCRLHSKHSNKTLYLLLIHFDNHDSHDPIKDHYCQ
;
A
#
# COMPACT_ATOMS: atom_id res chain seq x y z
N MET A 1 18.91 31.03 -15.32
CA MET A 1 18.88 29.56 -15.27
C MET A 1 17.99 29.20 -14.11
N ASN A 2 17.15 28.15 -14.24
CA ASN A 2 16.41 27.65 -13.09
C ASN A 2 17.42 26.93 -12.20
N ASP A 3 17.84 27.57 -11.11
CA ASP A 3 18.83 27.03 -10.17
C ASP A 3 18.20 26.04 -9.17
N ASN A 4 17.08 25.42 -9.55
CA ASN A 4 16.34 24.52 -8.68
C ASN A 4 15.87 23.28 -9.45
N LEU A 5 15.52 22.25 -8.69
CA LEU A 5 15.17 20.94 -9.22
C LEU A 5 13.86 20.93 -10.03
N SER A 6 13.07 22.02 -10.08
CA SER A 6 11.83 22.06 -10.86
C SER A 6 12.05 21.85 -12.36
N VAL A 7 13.29 22.00 -12.84
CA VAL A 7 13.69 21.69 -14.22
C VAL A 7 13.40 20.24 -14.63
N ILE A 8 13.29 19.31 -13.66
CA ILE A 8 12.93 17.92 -13.93
C ILE A 8 11.42 17.67 -13.96
N CYS A 9 10.60 18.66 -13.57
CA CYS A 9 9.16 18.57 -13.50
C CYS A 9 8.52 19.28 -14.71
N GLU A 10 7.48 18.70 -15.29
CA GLU A 10 6.73 19.27 -16.41
C GLU A 10 5.36 19.80 -15.94
N PRO A 11 4.84 20.91 -16.52
CA PRO A 11 3.53 21.43 -16.16
C PRO A 11 2.43 20.37 -16.27
N GLY A 12 1.66 20.18 -15.20
CA GLY A 12 0.63 19.15 -15.12
C GLY A 12 1.09 17.83 -14.49
N ASP A 13 2.36 17.69 -14.14
CA ASP A 13 2.86 16.52 -13.40
C ASP A 13 2.23 16.42 -12.01
N ILE A 14 1.91 15.18 -11.62
CA ILE A 14 1.55 14.82 -10.24
C ILE A 14 2.81 14.37 -9.51
N GLN A 15 3.20 15.10 -8.47
CA GLN A 15 4.37 14.83 -7.66
C GLN A 15 4.04 13.84 -6.54
N ILE A 16 4.49 12.60 -6.70
CA ILE A 16 4.31 11.55 -5.68
C ILE A 16 5.55 11.53 -4.79
N VAL A 17 5.40 11.99 -3.55
CA VAL A 17 6.51 12.17 -2.62
C VAL A 17 6.35 11.31 -1.36
N ASP A 18 7.48 10.94 -0.78
CA ASP A 18 7.51 10.25 0.52
C ASP A 18 7.28 11.25 1.67
N ARG A 19 6.92 10.74 2.85
CA ARG A 19 6.64 11.53 4.06
C ARG A 19 7.78 12.46 4.48
N GLY A 20 9.02 12.14 4.13
CA GLY A 20 10.19 12.99 4.41
C GLY A 20 10.19 14.33 3.66
N PHE A 21 9.37 14.49 2.61
CA PHE A 21 9.27 15.71 1.81
C PHE A 21 8.19 16.68 2.29
N ARG A 22 7.57 16.42 3.45
CA ARG A 22 6.47 17.24 3.99
C ARG A 22 6.81 18.72 4.08
N ASP A 23 8.05 19.06 4.43
CA ASP A 23 8.48 20.44 4.68
C ASP A 23 8.65 21.22 3.37
N VAL A 24 8.69 20.54 2.22
CA VAL A 24 8.79 21.15 0.89
C VAL A 24 7.53 20.96 0.04
N ALA A 25 6.52 20.21 0.52
CA ALA A 25 5.29 19.98 -0.22
C ALA A 25 4.58 21.28 -0.62
N GLY A 26 4.48 22.25 0.30
CA GLY A 26 3.89 23.56 0.02
C GLY A 26 4.64 24.37 -1.04
N VAL A 27 5.95 24.13 -1.22
CA VAL A 27 6.73 24.78 -2.30
C VAL A 27 6.32 24.23 -3.66
N PHE A 28 6.14 22.91 -3.78
CA PHE A 28 5.65 22.30 -5.02
C PHE A 28 4.24 22.77 -5.39
N GLU A 29 3.35 22.89 -4.40
CA GLU A 29 2.00 23.42 -4.60
C GLU A 29 2.03 24.88 -5.08
N GLN A 30 2.89 25.72 -4.51
CA GLN A 30 3.10 27.11 -4.97
C GLN A 30 3.65 27.19 -6.39
N LEU A 31 4.42 26.19 -6.81
CA LEU A 31 4.91 26.05 -8.19
C LEU A 31 3.83 25.50 -9.16
N GLY A 32 2.63 25.20 -8.66
CA GLY A 32 1.49 24.77 -9.46
C GLY A 32 1.39 23.25 -9.67
N PHE A 33 2.14 22.44 -8.92
CA PHE A 33 2.08 20.99 -9.02
C PHE A 33 1.04 20.39 -8.07
N ASP A 34 0.39 19.30 -8.50
CA ASP A 34 -0.42 18.47 -7.60
C ASP A 34 0.51 17.52 -6.82
N VAL A 35 0.56 17.66 -5.50
CA VAL A 35 1.43 16.85 -4.64
C VAL A 35 0.62 15.78 -3.94
N LYS A 36 1.01 14.52 -4.13
CA LYS A 36 0.43 13.36 -3.42
C LYS A 36 1.45 12.77 -2.46
N MET A 37 1.03 12.62 -1.21
CA MET A 37 1.85 12.07 -0.13
C MET A 37 0.96 11.22 0.79
N PRO A 38 1.49 10.16 1.44
CA PRO A 38 0.75 9.42 2.45
C PRO A 38 0.25 10.35 3.56
N GLY A 39 -1.04 10.25 3.91
CA GLY A 39 -1.70 11.13 4.86
C GLY A 39 -1.11 11.10 6.26
N PHE A 40 -1.31 12.22 6.98
CA PHE A 40 -0.99 12.37 8.39
C PHE A 40 -2.23 12.22 9.24
N LEU A 41 -2.09 11.52 10.36
CA LEU A 41 -3.08 11.62 11.42
C LEU A 41 -3.08 13.05 11.94
N LYS A 42 -4.27 13.65 12.03
CA LYS A 42 -4.45 14.92 12.72
C LYS A 42 -4.11 14.74 14.20
N THR A 43 -3.74 15.84 14.86
CA THR A 43 -3.58 15.85 16.32
C THR A 43 -4.85 15.26 16.96
N ASP A 44 -4.67 14.31 17.88
CA ASP A 44 -5.72 13.55 18.58
C ASP A 44 -6.56 12.56 17.74
N ALA A 45 -6.31 12.45 16.43
CA ALA A 45 -6.95 11.43 15.60
C ALA A 45 -6.25 10.07 15.75
N LYS A 46 -7.03 9.02 16.04
CA LYS A 46 -6.51 7.64 16.11
C LYS A 46 -6.32 7.01 14.72
N GLN A 47 -7.08 7.47 13.72
CA GLN A 47 -7.09 6.93 12.36
C GLN A 47 -7.37 8.02 11.33
N LEU A 48 -7.02 7.75 10.07
CA LEU A 48 -7.41 8.57 8.92
C LEU A 48 -8.91 8.37 8.65
N ASP A 49 -9.57 9.39 8.13
CA ASP A 49 -10.92 9.21 7.58
C ASP A 49 -10.87 8.36 6.29
N LEU A 50 -12.04 7.97 5.77
CA LEU A 50 -12.15 7.06 4.62
C LEU A 50 -11.46 7.63 3.38
N ASP A 51 -11.71 8.90 3.06
CA ASP A 51 -11.17 9.55 1.87
C ASP A 51 -9.65 9.68 1.98
N GLN A 52 -9.16 10.12 3.15
CA GLN A 52 -7.73 10.23 3.44
C GLN A 52 -7.02 8.87 3.42
N ALA A 53 -7.66 7.83 3.95
CA ALA A 53 -7.12 6.47 3.94
C ALA A 53 -7.04 5.93 2.50
N ASN A 54 -8.08 6.17 1.69
CA ASN A 54 -8.11 5.75 0.30
C ASN A 54 -7.09 6.50 -0.56
N ASP A 55 -6.95 7.81 -0.37
CA ASP A 55 -5.89 8.62 -1.00
C ASP A 55 -4.49 8.15 -0.59
N THR A 56 -4.31 7.81 0.69
CA THR A 56 -3.05 7.27 1.20
C THR A 56 -2.71 5.93 0.58
N ARG A 57 -3.69 5.02 0.46
CA ARG A 57 -3.52 3.72 -0.21
C ARG A 57 -3.17 3.91 -1.69
N MET A 58 -3.87 4.79 -2.39
CA MET A 58 -3.61 5.12 -3.79
C MET A 58 -2.17 5.61 -3.97
N THR A 59 -1.76 6.62 -3.18
CA THR A 59 -0.41 7.16 -3.19
C THR A 59 0.64 6.08 -2.92
N THR A 60 0.38 5.21 -1.94
CA THR A 60 1.31 4.13 -1.55
C THR A 60 1.45 3.07 -2.64
N LYS A 61 0.37 2.69 -3.33
CA LYS A 61 0.41 1.76 -4.46
C LYS A 61 1.20 2.33 -5.62
N THR A 62 0.96 3.59 -6.00
CA THR A 62 1.70 4.24 -7.10
C THR A 62 3.16 4.48 -6.75
N ARG A 63 3.48 4.78 -5.48
CA ARG A 63 4.87 4.91 -5.00
C ARG A 63 5.69 3.65 -5.29
N TRP A 64 5.11 2.45 -5.22
CA TRP A 64 5.83 1.22 -5.54
C TRP A 64 6.36 1.19 -6.99
N VAL A 65 5.59 1.71 -7.94
CA VAL A 65 6.02 1.83 -9.34
C VAL A 65 7.22 2.79 -9.43
N VAL A 66 7.11 3.95 -8.80
CA VAL A 66 8.18 4.97 -8.73
C VAL A 66 9.45 4.38 -8.09
N GLU A 67 9.32 3.65 -6.99
CA GLU A 67 10.45 3.00 -6.30
C GLU A 67 11.10 1.90 -7.13
N SER A 68 10.30 1.16 -7.91
CA SER A 68 10.81 0.16 -8.85
C SER A 68 11.70 0.80 -9.91
N PHE A 69 11.30 1.96 -10.47
CA PHE A 69 12.18 2.74 -11.36
C PHE A 69 13.43 3.25 -10.63
N HIS A 70 13.28 3.88 -9.47
CA HIS A 70 14.41 4.38 -8.69
C HIS A 70 15.42 3.28 -8.33
N SER A 71 14.98 2.04 -8.11
CA SER A 71 15.87 0.91 -7.84
C SER A 71 16.87 0.63 -8.97
N GLN A 72 16.53 0.97 -10.23
CA GLN A 72 17.44 0.82 -11.36
C GLN A 72 18.52 1.89 -11.37
N PHE A 73 18.18 3.12 -10.96
CA PHE A 73 19.14 4.21 -10.80
C PHE A 73 20.14 3.89 -9.69
N LYS A 74 19.67 3.35 -8.55
CA LYS A 74 20.51 2.97 -7.40
C LYS A 74 21.54 1.85 -7.70
N LYS A 75 21.53 1.25 -8.90
CA LYS A 75 22.60 0.32 -9.34
C LYS A 75 23.86 1.05 -9.81
N TRP A 76 23.78 2.36 -10.03
CA TRP A 76 24.87 3.19 -10.51
C TRP A 76 25.41 4.00 -9.34
N ARG A 77 26.73 3.90 -9.10
CA ARG A 77 27.40 4.53 -7.95
C ARG A 77 27.03 6.00 -7.75
N PHE A 78 26.95 6.75 -8.86
CA PHE A 78 26.58 8.16 -8.83
C PHE A 78 25.20 8.41 -8.19
N PHE A 79 24.20 7.58 -8.47
CA PHE A 79 22.83 7.73 -7.97
C PHE A 79 22.54 6.93 -6.70
N SER A 80 23.43 6.02 -6.29
CA SER A 80 23.28 5.26 -5.05
C SER A 80 23.78 6.00 -3.82
N GLU A 81 24.66 6.98 -4.02
CA GLU A 81 25.33 7.74 -2.96
C GLU A 81 24.80 9.18 -2.88
N ARG A 82 25.40 9.99 -2.01
CA ARG A 82 25.10 11.43 -1.94
C ARG A 82 25.68 12.11 -3.17
N ILE A 83 24.82 12.75 -3.94
CA ILE A 83 25.21 13.52 -5.12
C ILE A 83 25.86 14.82 -4.64
N ASN A 84 27.05 15.13 -5.15
CA ASN A 84 27.71 16.40 -4.87
C ASN A 84 26.86 17.56 -5.44
N GLN A 85 26.72 18.63 -4.66
CA GLN A 85 25.97 19.84 -5.00
C GLN A 85 26.37 20.42 -6.36
N ASP A 86 27.63 20.28 -6.77
CA ASP A 86 28.13 20.72 -8.08
C ASP A 86 27.37 20.10 -9.26
N PHE A 87 26.77 18.92 -9.06
CA PHE A 87 25.99 18.24 -10.10
C PHE A 87 24.51 18.60 -10.11
N LEU A 88 24.01 19.43 -9.18
CA LEU A 88 22.59 19.82 -9.17
C LEU A 88 22.16 20.50 -10.46
N LEU A 89 23.02 21.32 -11.07
CA LEU A 89 22.73 22.00 -12.34
C LEU A 89 22.65 21.05 -13.54
N ASN A 90 23.22 19.85 -13.43
CA ASN A 90 23.26 18.85 -14.49
C ASN A 90 22.46 17.59 -14.12
N ILE A 91 21.73 17.60 -13.01
CA ILE A 91 21.07 16.39 -12.51
C ILE A 91 19.97 15.94 -13.47
N ASP A 92 19.32 16.89 -14.15
CA ASP A 92 18.29 16.65 -15.15
C ASP A 92 18.83 15.85 -16.35
N ILE A 93 19.94 16.27 -16.94
CA ILE A 93 20.53 15.63 -18.10
C ILE A 93 21.11 14.27 -17.72
N LEU A 94 21.69 14.13 -16.53
CA LEU A 94 22.19 12.86 -16.02
C LEU A 94 21.05 11.86 -15.80
N VAL A 95 19.95 12.30 -15.17
CA VAL A 95 18.76 11.45 -14.95
C VAL A 95 18.13 11.06 -16.28
N ARG A 96 17.88 12.01 -17.20
CA ARG A 96 17.27 11.74 -18.51
C ARG A 96 18.14 10.83 -19.38
N THR A 97 19.47 11.01 -19.36
CA THR A 97 20.41 10.16 -20.11
C THR A 97 20.40 8.72 -19.60
N LEU A 98 20.45 8.54 -18.28
CA LEU A 98 20.38 7.20 -17.71
C LEU A 98 19.00 6.56 -17.93
N ALA A 99 17.91 7.31 -17.76
CA ALA A 99 16.55 6.85 -18.04
C ALA A 99 16.42 6.35 -19.49
N GLY A 100 16.89 7.14 -20.47
CA GLY A 100 16.90 6.78 -21.89
C GLY A 100 17.71 5.51 -22.16
N SER A 101 18.87 5.37 -21.52
CA SER A 101 19.72 4.18 -21.63
C SER A 101 19.03 2.94 -21.06
N LEU A 102 18.43 3.05 -19.88
CA LEU A 102 17.65 1.97 -19.27
C LEU A 102 16.46 1.57 -20.15
N ASN A 103 15.72 2.54 -20.69
CA ASN A 103 14.57 2.30 -21.56
C ASN A 103 14.95 1.63 -22.89
N LYS A 104 16.19 1.84 -23.38
CA LYS A 104 16.69 1.25 -24.62
C LYS A 104 17.23 -0.17 -24.44
N TYR A 105 17.96 -0.42 -23.35
CA TYR A 105 18.77 -1.63 -23.18
C TYR A 105 18.28 -2.58 -22.07
N ARG A 106 17.35 -2.16 -21.22
CA ARG A 106 16.75 -3.01 -20.19
C ARG A 106 15.27 -3.26 -20.50
N SER A 107 14.75 -4.36 -19.97
CA SER A 107 13.31 -4.60 -19.98
C SER A 107 12.60 -3.44 -19.28
N ARG A 108 11.56 -2.90 -19.93
CA ARG A 108 10.71 -1.88 -19.31
C ARG A 108 10.06 -2.48 -18.08
N LEU A 109 10.19 -1.79 -16.95
CA LEU A 109 9.57 -2.22 -15.69
C LEU A 109 8.06 -2.05 -15.70
N PHE A 110 7.60 -1.02 -16.41
CA PHE A 110 6.21 -0.64 -16.57
C PHE A 110 6.13 0.03 -17.93
N ASP A 111 5.18 -0.37 -18.77
CA ASP A 111 4.97 0.29 -20.06
C ASP A 111 3.89 1.39 -19.97
N GLY A 112 3.06 1.37 -18.91
CA GLY A 112 1.99 2.33 -18.66
C GLY A 112 0.98 2.44 -19.79
N LYS A 113 1.01 1.48 -20.71
CA LYS A 113 0.29 1.47 -21.98
C LYS A 113 -0.29 0.10 -22.30
N SER A 114 0.03 -0.92 -21.53
CA SER A 114 -0.61 -2.23 -21.61
C SER A 114 -2.07 -2.11 -21.19
N ALA A 115 -2.93 -2.90 -21.83
CA ALA A 115 -4.34 -2.98 -21.46
C ALA A 115 -4.51 -3.40 -19.99
N ASP A 116 -3.60 -4.25 -19.49
CA ASP A 116 -3.61 -4.76 -18.13
C ASP A 116 -3.30 -3.66 -17.10
N ASP A 117 -2.31 -2.80 -17.36
CA ASP A 117 -1.99 -1.65 -16.48
C ASP A 117 -3.16 -0.67 -16.40
N TYR A 118 -3.82 -0.39 -17.54
CA TYR A 118 -5.02 0.44 -17.57
C TYR A 118 -6.19 -0.22 -16.82
N ALA A 119 -6.40 -1.52 -16.97
CA ALA A 119 -7.44 -2.25 -16.26
C ALA A 119 -7.20 -2.21 -14.75
N LEU A 120 -5.96 -2.41 -14.30
CA LEU A 120 -5.57 -2.33 -12.89
C LEU A 120 -5.76 -0.90 -12.34
N ALA A 121 -5.33 0.12 -13.07
CA ALA A 121 -5.51 1.52 -12.66
C ALA A 121 -6.99 1.88 -12.54
N ASN A 122 -7.83 1.46 -13.50
CA ASN A 122 -9.28 1.65 -13.44
C ASN A 122 -9.90 0.92 -12.25
N LYS A 123 -9.48 -0.33 -11.98
CA LYS A 123 -9.91 -1.08 -10.79
C LYS A 123 -9.56 -0.32 -9.51
N MET A 124 -8.34 0.20 -9.40
CA MET A 124 -7.91 1.01 -8.25
C MET A 124 -8.75 2.28 -8.08
N LEU A 125 -9.11 2.96 -9.18
CA LEU A 125 -9.96 4.16 -9.15
C LEU A 125 -11.40 3.86 -8.74
N LEU A 126 -11.96 2.73 -9.20
CA LEU A 126 -13.29 2.28 -8.79
C LEU A 126 -13.31 1.97 -7.29
N MET A 127 -12.37 1.13 -6.82
CA MET A 127 -12.25 0.75 -5.41
C MET A 127 -12.00 1.95 -4.48
N LYS A 128 -11.37 3.02 -4.97
CA LYS A 128 -11.15 4.24 -4.18
C LYS A 128 -12.47 4.87 -3.70
N ASN A 129 -13.51 4.78 -4.51
CA ASN A 129 -14.81 5.41 -4.24
C ASN A 129 -15.83 4.42 -3.64
N GLU A 130 -15.48 3.14 -3.58
CA GLU A 130 -16.34 2.13 -2.97
C GLU A 130 -16.29 2.21 -1.45
N THR A 131 -17.47 2.13 -0.84
CA THR A 131 -17.57 2.04 0.61
C THR A 131 -17.32 0.60 1.05
N SER A 132 -16.42 0.39 2.00
CA SER A 132 -16.18 -0.94 2.58
C SER A 132 -17.47 -1.47 3.23
N HIS A 133 -17.90 -2.65 2.79
CA HIS A 133 -19.05 -3.35 3.34
C HIS A 133 -18.84 -3.68 4.83
N LEU A 134 -17.65 -4.14 5.21
CA LEU A 134 -17.29 -4.40 6.61
C LEU A 134 -17.40 -3.12 7.45
N GLN A 135 -16.95 -1.98 6.92
CA GLN A 135 -17.08 -0.70 7.61
C GLN A 135 -18.55 -0.30 7.79
N GLN A 136 -19.40 -0.53 6.80
CA GLN A 136 -20.85 -0.30 6.92
C GLN A 136 -21.46 -1.18 8.01
N LEU A 137 -21.16 -2.48 8.01
CA LEU A 137 -21.66 -3.41 9.03
C LEU A 137 -21.26 -2.98 10.45
N ILE A 138 -20.03 -2.50 10.64
CA ILE A 138 -19.56 -1.98 11.92
C ILE A 138 -20.28 -0.69 12.30
N SER A 139 -20.43 0.23 11.35
CA SER A 139 -21.01 1.57 11.60
C SER A 139 -22.51 1.49 11.90
N ASN A 140 -23.22 0.56 11.25
CA ASN A 140 -24.63 0.28 11.49
C ASN A 140 -24.88 -0.54 12.76
N GLY A 141 -23.83 -1.12 13.35
CA GLY A 141 -23.91 -1.96 14.54
C GLY A 141 -24.24 -3.43 14.28
N ASP A 142 -24.35 -3.84 13.01
CA ASP A 142 -24.61 -5.21 12.57
C ASP A 142 -23.42 -6.16 12.85
N LEU A 143 -22.20 -5.60 12.91
CA LEU A 143 -20.98 -6.33 13.28
C LEU A 143 -20.25 -5.66 14.45
N SER A 144 -20.20 -6.36 15.59
CA SER A 144 -19.47 -5.87 16.77
C SER A 144 -17.98 -6.19 16.69
N LEU A 145 -17.12 -5.19 16.85
CA LEU A 145 -15.68 -5.40 16.98
C LEU A 145 -15.24 -6.03 18.30
N ARG A 146 -16.16 -6.16 19.28
CA ARG A 146 -15.82 -6.67 20.63
C ARG A 146 -16.49 -8.00 20.94
N LYS A 147 -17.76 -8.18 20.55
CA LYS A 147 -18.60 -9.31 20.94
C LYS A 147 -18.87 -10.23 19.74
N ASN A 148 -19.27 -11.47 20.02
CA ASN A 148 -19.73 -12.47 19.04
C ASN A 148 -18.63 -12.97 18.09
N TRP A 149 -17.55 -13.50 18.68
CA TRP A 149 -16.45 -14.10 17.93
C TRP A 149 -16.05 -15.44 18.53
N LYS A 150 -15.75 -16.42 17.68
CA LYS A 150 -15.31 -17.77 18.05
C LYS A 150 -13.84 -17.94 17.64
N ASN A 151 -12.97 -18.46 18.50
CA ASN A 151 -11.60 -18.75 18.07
C ASN A 151 -11.60 -19.91 17.08
N ILE A 152 -10.73 -19.84 16.07
CA ILE A 152 -10.60 -20.91 15.08
C ILE A 152 -10.17 -22.24 15.72
N LEU A 153 -9.35 -22.17 16.77
CA LEU A 153 -8.92 -23.35 17.50
C LEU A 153 -10.07 -24.06 18.23
N ASP A 154 -11.16 -23.35 18.54
CA ASP A 154 -12.32 -23.90 19.26
C ASP A 154 -13.34 -24.57 18.31
N ILE A 155 -13.17 -24.43 16.99
CA ILE A 155 -14.09 -24.93 15.94
C ILE A 155 -13.45 -26.05 15.10
N ASP A 156 -12.67 -26.92 15.75
CA ASP A 156 -11.97 -28.07 15.14
C ASP A 156 -11.06 -27.71 13.95
N ASN A 157 -10.59 -26.45 13.86
CA ASN A 157 -9.81 -25.92 12.74
C ASN A 157 -10.47 -26.11 11.35
N ASN A 158 -11.79 -26.31 11.29
CA ASN A 158 -12.51 -26.51 10.03
C ASN A 158 -12.90 -25.16 9.39
N LEU A 159 -11.90 -24.31 9.15
CA LEU A 159 -12.07 -23.07 8.42
C LEU A 159 -12.07 -23.36 6.91
N ASP A 160 -13.21 -23.14 6.26
CA ASP A 160 -13.33 -23.22 4.81
C ASP A 160 -12.82 -21.92 4.15
N PHE A 161 -11.51 -21.70 4.22
CA PHE A 161 -10.86 -20.51 3.65
C PHE A 161 -10.45 -20.75 2.19
N PRO A 162 -10.68 -19.79 1.28
CA PRO A 162 -10.33 -19.95 -0.13
C PRO A 162 -8.83 -20.12 -0.33
N TYR A 163 -8.47 -20.93 -1.34
CA TYR A 163 -7.08 -21.01 -1.80
C TYR A 163 -6.70 -19.74 -2.56
N LEU A 164 -5.72 -19.00 -2.06
CA LEU A 164 -5.22 -17.78 -2.69
C LEU A 164 -4.01 -18.10 -3.56
N THR A 165 -4.17 -18.01 -4.88
CA THR A 165 -3.05 -18.21 -5.83
C THR A 165 -2.00 -17.11 -5.68
N ILE A 166 -0.75 -17.42 -6.04
CA ILE A 166 0.32 -16.40 -6.00
C ILE A 166 0.04 -15.21 -6.93
N ASP A 167 -0.62 -15.45 -8.06
CA ASP A 167 -0.95 -14.41 -9.03
C ASP A 167 -2.09 -13.53 -8.50
N PHE A 168 -3.13 -14.11 -7.90
CA PHE A 168 -4.14 -13.34 -7.17
C PHE A 168 -3.50 -12.47 -6.08
N LEU A 169 -2.62 -13.03 -5.25
CA LEU A 169 -1.95 -12.28 -4.19
C LEU A 169 -1.10 -11.13 -4.75
N ARG A 170 -0.43 -11.32 -5.89
CA ARG A 170 0.35 -10.27 -6.56
C ARG A 170 -0.53 -9.13 -7.03
N GLU A 171 -1.68 -9.43 -7.64
CA GLU A 171 -2.65 -8.43 -8.07
C GLU A 171 -3.26 -7.69 -6.87
N TYR A 172 -3.72 -8.45 -5.87
CA TYR A 172 -4.35 -7.92 -4.65
C TYR A 172 -3.41 -6.98 -3.89
N THR A 173 -2.14 -7.37 -3.73
CA THR A 173 -1.12 -6.58 -3.04
C THR A 173 -0.39 -5.57 -3.93
N CYS A 174 -0.72 -5.52 -5.23
CA CYS A 174 -0.05 -4.71 -6.25
C CYS A 174 1.48 -4.89 -6.26
N GLY A 175 1.96 -6.13 -6.10
CA GLY A 175 3.36 -6.48 -6.24
C GLY A 175 3.86 -7.54 -5.26
N ILE A 176 5.09 -8.02 -5.50
CA ILE A 176 5.67 -9.15 -4.75
C ILE A 176 6.23 -8.76 -3.37
N TYR A 177 6.36 -7.47 -3.06
CA TYR A 177 7.08 -7.03 -1.87
C TYR A 177 6.36 -7.44 -0.58
N GLN A 178 5.06 -7.19 -0.49
CA GLN A 178 4.24 -7.57 0.67
C GLN A 178 4.24 -9.09 0.86
N ILE A 179 4.17 -9.85 -0.25
CA ILE A 179 4.22 -11.32 -0.24
C ILE A 179 5.56 -11.83 0.28
N LYS A 180 6.69 -11.23 -0.14
CA LYS A 180 8.01 -11.62 0.38
C LYS A 180 8.15 -11.35 1.88
N GLN A 181 7.54 -10.28 2.38
CA GLN A 181 7.57 -9.92 3.79
C GLN A 181 6.59 -10.75 4.65
N SER A 182 5.57 -11.35 4.04
CA SER A 182 4.49 -12.02 4.77
C SER A 182 4.99 -13.17 5.65
N SER A 183 5.97 -13.96 5.19
CA SER A 183 6.53 -15.07 5.96
C SER A 183 7.23 -14.59 7.24
N ALA A 184 8.08 -13.56 7.13
CA ALA A 184 8.73 -12.97 8.30
C ALA A 184 7.73 -12.29 9.23
N TYR A 185 6.67 -11.69 8.67
CA TYR A 185 5.59 -11.08 9.43
C TYR A 185 4.79 -12.13 10.20
N ALA A 186 4.38 -13.22 9.54
CA ALA A 186 3.69 -14.35 10.16
C ALA A 186 4.54 -14.98 11.26
N LYS A 187 5.84 -15.19 11.01
CA LYS A 187 6.75 -15.76 12.02
C LYS A 187 6.81 -14.90 13.28
N ALA A 188 6.96 -13.58 13.13
CA ALA A 188 7.03 -12.68 14.28
C ALA A 188 5.75 -12.76 15.13
N HIS A 189 4.58 -12.78 14.51
CA HIS A 189 3.32 -12.82 15.26
C HIS A 189 2.95 -14.21 15.78
N LEU A 190 3.33 -15.29 15.09
CA LEU A 190 3.05 -16.66 15.53
C LEU A 190 3.97 -17.15 16.64
N TYR A 191 5.24 -16.69 16.68
CA TYR A 191 6.25 -17.26 17.56
C TYR A 191 6.86 -16.28 18.56
N ASP A 192 6.93 -14.98 18.25
CA ASP A 192 7.57 -13.99 19.15
C ASP A 192 6.58 -13.38 20.16
N HIS A 193 5.27 -13.52 19.89
CA HIS A 193 4.18 -13.00 20.73
C HIS A 193 3.27 -14.16 21.20
N ASP A 194 3.67 -14.83 22.28
CA ASP A 194 3.00 -15.99 22.87
C ASP A 194 1.49 -15.77 23.06
N GLY A 195 0.67 -16.42 22.21
CA GLY A 195 -0.77 -16.55 22.37
C GLY A 195 -1.64 -15.33 22.00
N GLU A 196 -1.07 -14.21 21.57
CA GLU A 196 -1.84 -13.00 21.23
C GLU A 196 -2.31 -12.96 19.77
N PHE A 197 -1.62 -13.67 18.88
CA PHE A 197 -2.03 -13.84 17.50
C PHE A 197 -3.10 -14.93 17.38
N GLN A 198 -4.36 -14.51 17.40
CA GLN A 198 -5.52 -15.40 17.32
C GLN A 198 -6.42 -15.00 16.16
N PHE A 199 -6.78 -15.98 15.36
CA PHE A 199 -7.84 -15.85 14.38
C PHE A 199 -9.19 -16.17 15.01
N GLN A 200 -10.18 -15.34 14.69
CA GLN A 200 -11.54 -15.52 15.20
C GLN A 200 -12.56 -15.32 14.08
N LEU A 201 -13.58 -16.16 14.04
CA LEU A 201 -14.70 -16.03 13.11
C LEU A 201 -15.87 -15.31 13.76
N SER A 202 -16.60 -14.53 12.97
CA SER A 202 -17.83 -13.91 13.44
C SER A 202 -18.87 -14.98 13.70
N SER A 203 -19.54 -14.93 14.86
CA SER A 203 -20.60 -15.89 15.18
C SER A 203 -21.83 -15.77 14.27
N SER A 204 -22.00 -14.64 13.57
CA SER A 204 -23.14 -14.37 12.68
C SER A 204 -22.83 -14.60 11.20
N ASN A 205 -21.56 -14.68 10.83
CA ASN A 205 -21.12 -14.89 9.45
C ASN A 205 -19.73 -15.55 9.44
N ASP A 206 -19.70 -16.84 9.13
CA ASP A 206 -18.47 -17.65 9.14
C ASP A 206 -17.50 -17.27 8.00
N SER A 207 -17.91 -16.40 7.07
CA SER A 207 -17.07 -15.80 6.02
C SER A 207 -16.34 -14.53 6.46
N ILE A 208 -16.52 -14.10 7.72
CA ILE A 208 -15.83 -12.93 8.28
C ILE A 208 -14.82 -13.39 9.33
N LEU A 209 -13.55 -13.19 8.98
CA LEU A 209 -12.40 -13.45 9.81
C LEU A 209 -11.91 -12.17 10.47
N ARG A 210 -11.45 -12.26 11.72
CA ARG A 210 -10.66 -11.20 12.34
C ARG A 210 -9.38 -11.71 12.98
N CYS A 211 -8.43 -10.80 13.14
CA CYS A 211 -7.17 -11.03 13.82
C CYS A 211 -6.69 -9.77 14.53
N ARG A 212 -5.96 -9.92 15.64
CA ARG A 212 -5.23 -8.82 16.28
C ARG A 212 -3.75 -8.91 15.92
N LEU A 213 -3.16 -7.76 15.58
CA LEU A 213 -1.77 -7.65 15.16
C LEU A 213 -1.06 -6.52 15.88
N HIS A 214 0.14 -6.79 16.39
CA HIS A 214 1.01 -5.74 16.92
C HIS A 214 1.62 -4.89 15.80
N SER A 215 1.72 -3.60 16.07
CA SER A 215 2.47 -2.68 15.22
C SER A 215 3.96 -3.01 15.29
N LYS A 216 4.60 -3.16 14.13
CA LYS A 216 6.07 -3.30 14.05
C LYS A 216 6.82 -2.03 14.46
N HIS A 217 6.14 -0.89 14.52
CA HIS A 217 6.75 0.41 14.85
C HIS A 217 6.50 0.80 16.31
N SER A 218 5.64 0.08 17.03
CA SER A 218 5.29 0.36 18.41
C SER A 218 4.77 -0.91 19.09
N ASN A 219 5.50 -1.41 20.09
CA ASN A 219 5.09 -2.58 20.88
C ASN A 219 3.80 -2.37 21.69
N LYS A 220 3.26 -1.15 21.75
CA LYS A 220 2.03 -0.84 22.50
C LYS A 220 0.78 -0.81 21.62
N THR A 221 0.93 -0.76 20.29
CA THR A 221 -0.20 -0.53 19.38
C THR A 221 -0.66 -1.85 18.79
N LEU A 222 -1.89 -2.24 19.10
CA LEU A 222 -2.57 -3.39 18.52
C LEU A 222 -3.60 -2.91 17.50
N TYR A 223 -3.53 -3.46 16.29
CA TYR A 223 -4.52 -3.29 15.24
C TYR A 223 -5.45 -4.48 15.19
N LEU A 224 -6.72 -4.23 14.90
CA LEU A 224 -7.74 -5.24 14.63
C LEU A 224 -7.98 -5.30 13.12
N LEU A 225 -7.60 -6.41 12.50
CA LEU A 225 -7.87 -6.67 11.09
C LEU A 225 -9.12 -7.52 10.95
N LEU A 226 -9.95 -7.19 9.96
CA LEU A 226 -11.09 -7.98 9.52
C LEU A 226 -10.94 -8.27 8.02
N ILE A 227 -11.30 -9.48 7.61
CA ILE A 227 -11.33 -9.93 6.22
C ILE A 227 -12.68 -10.58 5.98
N HIS A 228 -13.37 -10.17 4.92
CA HIS A 228 -14.53 -10.85 4.38
C HIS A 228 -14.08 -11.63 3.15
N PHE A 229 -14.27 -12.94 3.16
CA PHE A 229 -13.84 -13.83 2.10
C PHE A 229 -15.01 -14.61 1.50
N ASP A 230 -14.81 -15.16 0.32
CA ASP A 230 -15.75 -16.05 -0.35
C ASP A 230 -14.99 -17.29 -0.83
N ASN A 231 -15.34 -18.45 -0.27
CA ASN A 231 -14.76 -19.74 -0.60
C ASN A 231 -15.22 -20.27 -1.97
N HIS A 232 -16.33 -19.76 -2.50
CA HIS A 232 -16.91 -20.18 -3.77
C HIS A 232 -16.43 -19.32 -4.95
N ASP A 233 -15.91 -18.13 -4.70
CA ASP A 233 -15.34 -17.27 -5.73
C ASP A 233 -13.83 -17.49 -5.88
N SER A 234 -13.48 -18.30 -6.88
CA SER A 234 -12.08 -18.58 -7.23
C SER A 234 -11.34 -17.39 -7.86
N HIS A 235 -12.03 -16.41 -8.41
CA HIS A 235 -11.43 -15.26 -9.11
C HIS A 235 -11.20 -14.08 -8.16
N ASP A 236 -12.15 -13.84 -7.25
CA ASP A 236 -12.06 -12.77 -6.26
C ASP A 236 -12.43 -13.27 -4.85
N PRO A 237 -11.61 -14.13 -4.24
CA PRO A 237 -11.90 -14.78 -2.96
C PRO A 237 -11.87 -13.83 -1.75
N ILE A 238 -11.32 -12.63 -1.87
CA ILE A 238 -11.25 -11.65 -0.78
C ILE A 238 -12.12 -10.45 -1.14
N LYS A 239 -13.33 -10.41 -0.56
CA LYS A 239 -14.39 -9.44 -0.89
C LYS A 239 -14.19 -8.09 -0.23
N ASP A 240 -13.68 -8.07 1.00
CA ASP A 240 -13.45 -6.82 1.72
C ASP A 240 -12.41 -7.00 2.83
N HIS A 241 -11.79 -5.90 3.26
CA HIS A 241 -10.90 -5.87 4.40
C HIS A 241 -11.03 -4.56 5.17
N TYR A 242 -10.95 -4.64 6.49
CA TYR A 242 -11.04 -3.48 7.38
C TYR A 242 -9.95 -3.54 8.46
N CYS A 243 -9.40 -2.40 8.85
CA CYS A 243 -8.34 -2.29 9.85
C CYS A 243 -8.67 -1.20 10.86
N GLN A 244 -8.73 -1.54 12.15
CA GLN A 244 -8.88 -0.59 13.25
C GLN A 244 -7.64 -0.50 14.14
#